data_AF-A0A7X8PSG5-F1
#
_entry.id   AF-A0A7X8PSG5-F1
#
_cell.length_a   1.000
_cell.length_b   1.000
_cell.length_c   1.000
_cell.angle_alpha   90.00
_cell.angle_beta   90.00
_cell.angle_gamma   90.00
#
_symmetry.space_group_name_H-M   'P 1'
#
loop_
_entity.id
_entity.type
_entity.pdbx_description
1 polymer ?
#
loop_
_entity_poly.entity_id
_entity_poly.type
_entity_poly.pdbx_seq_one_letter_code
_entity_poly.pdbx_strand_id
1 'polypeptide(L)'
;MKIKKSTERYIRTLTENLRKEMKIHAPVTVKFVVLPNDIDANTTPYYSIDPKTKKPYNYSFIIRFNTNFIKANEKNLKSDGITGMIVHELAHCRHFIEDKEAYDKRPHTDPDFRKLIHKYMKGDGKNDFQDAYQPEVNVRAAVRPRKNSVAPSWLSQFWLYSCPKCGFTDAFITDLRTKQPKCEKCGNTKPISVKLPVKDAAQLDIMAQKLLSGAKTAKEKDQILLQIMTRYLKKNLTQQQKMAFDQIRKNKDAFDAPIVKKQMKHGATASRKRRLTSVNVKRNR
;
A
#
# COMPACT_ATOMS: atom_id res chain seq x y z
N MET A 1 -5.32 0.31 13.88
CA MET A 1 -4.28 -0.72 14.14
C MET A 1 -3.03 0.00 14.64
N LYS A 2 -2.24 -0.60 15.53
CA LYS A 2 -0.99 0.01 16.02
C LYS A 2 0.22 -0.65 15.34
N ILE A 3 1.20 0.15 14.95
CA ILE A 3 2.52 -0.30 14.49
C ILE A 3 3.34 -0.64 15.73
N LYS A 4 4.35 -1.51 15.61
CA LYS A 4 5.28 -1.77 16.72
C LYS A 4 6.05 -0.49 17.09
N LYS A 5 6.19 -0.21 18.38
CA LYS A 5 6.98 0.95 18.87
C LYS A 5 8.42 0.93 18.35
N SER A 6 9.02 -0.24 18.17
CA SER A 6 10.36 -0.40 17.60
C SER A 6 10.42 0.03 16.13
N THR A 7 9.40 -0.30 15.33
CA THR A 7 9.27 0.16 13.94
C THR A 7 9.12 1.67 13.86
N GLU A 8 8.27 2.25 14.71
CA GLU A 8 8.09 3.71 14.76
C GLU A 8 9.40 4.42 15.12
N ARG A 9 10.12 3.90 16.13
CA ARG A 9 11.43 4.42 16.53
C ARG A 9 12.43 4.34 15.39
N TYR A 10 12.51 3.20 14.69
CA TYR A 10 13.42 3.02 13.56
C TYR A 10 13.19 4.08 12.46
N ILE A 11 11.95 4.25 12.00
CA ILE A 11 11.64 5.23 10.95
C ILE A 11 11.97 6.64 11.44
N ARG A 12 11.61 7.01 12.67
CA ARG A 12 11.95 8.32 13.25
C ARG A 12 13.46 8.58 13.27
N THR A 13 14.24 7.61 13.75
CA THR A 13 15.70 7.72 13.81
C THR A 13 16.32 7.82 12.42
N LEU A 14 15.84 7.01 11.47
CA LEU A 14 16.32 7.05 10.09
C LEU A 14 16.00 8.39 9.42
N THR A 15 14.76 8.89 9.57
CA THR A 15 14.36 10.21 9.07
C THR A 15 15.21 11.33 9.67
N GLU A 16 15.48 11.29 10.97
CA GLU A 16 16.31 12.32 11.62
C GLU A 16 17.76 12.29 11.15
N ASN A 17 18.34 11.10 10.97
CA ASN A 17 19.70 10.96 10.46
C ASN A 17 19.80 11.49 9.02
N LEU A 18 18.87 11.11 8.14
CA LEU A 18 18.82 11.58 6.76
C LEU A 18 18.53 13.09 6.69
N ARG A 19 17.68 13.63 7.56
CA ARG A 19 17.42 15.08 7.66
C ARG A 19 18.72 15.86 7.90
N LYS A 20 19.56 15.39 8.84
CA LYS A 20 20.86 16.00 9.13
C LYS A 20 21.82 15.87 7.95
N GLU A 21 21.90 14.69 7.33
CA GLU A 21 22.72 14.45 6.13
C GLU A 21 22.33 15.38 4.97
N MET A 22 21.01 15.59 4.79
CA MET A 22 20.44 16.49 3.79
C MET A 22 20.52 17.98 4.16
N LYS A 23 21.12 18.33 5.31
CA LYS A 23 21.27 19.70 5.82
C LYS A 23 19.95 20.47 5.94
N ILE A 24 18.87 19.79 6.29
CA ILE A 24 17.57 20.43 6.52
C ILE A 24 17.53 20.88 7.97
N HIS A 25 17.88 22.13 8.24
CA HIS A 25 17.98 22.65 9.62
C HIS A 25 16.62 22.80 10.32
N ALA A 26 15.54 22.96 9.55
CA ALA A 26 14.18 23.06 10.06
C ALA A 26 13.77 21.80 10.86
N PRO A 27 12.99 21.94 11.96
CA PRO A 27 12.44 20.80 12.68
C PRO A 27 11.52 19.94 11.79
N VAL A 28 11.66 18.62 11.89
CA VAL A 28 10.81 17.65 11.20
C VAL A 28 10.16 16.71 12.21
N THR A 29 8.83 16.72 12.28
CA THR A 29 8.06 15.80 13.13
C THR A 29 7.51 14.66 12.29
N VAL A 30 7.83 13.42 12.67
CA VAL A 30 7.25 12.22 12.04
C VAL A 30 5.94 11.82 12.74
N LYS A 31 4.91 11.48 11.97
CA LYS A 31 3.63 10.94 12.48
C LYS A 31 3.23 9.68 11.70
N PHE A 32 2.53 8.77 12.38
CA PHE A 32 1.96 7.57 11.77
C PHE A 32 0.45 7.69 11.84
N VAL A 33 -0.21 7.75 10.68
CA VAL A 33 -1.66 7.92 10.57
C VAL A 33 -2.22 6.98 9.51
N VAL A 34 -3.52 6.73 9.52
CA VAL A 34 -4.16 6.00 8.41
C VAL A 34 -4.40 7.01 7.29
N LEU A 35 -3.77 6.78 6.14
CA LEU A 35 -3.97 7.57 4.92
C LEU A 35 -4.72 6.72 3.88
N PRO A 36 -5.35 7.34 2.86
CA PRO A 36 -5.81 6.64 1.67
C PRO A 36 -4.76 5.67 1.12
N ASN A 37 -5.19 4.53 0.57
CA ASN A 37 -4.28 3.45 0.16
C ASN A 37 -3.31 3.81 -0.96
N ASP A 38 -3.54 4.94 -1.64
CA ASP A 38 -2.71 5.48 -2.70
C ASP A 38 -1.72 6.56 -2.24
N ILE A 39 -1.68 6.84 -0.93
CA ILE A 39 -0.74 7.77 -0.30
C ILE A 39 0.05 6.98 0.73
N ASP A 40 1.34 6.77 0.46
CA ASP A 40 2.24 6.04 1.36
C ASP A 40 2.92 6.98 2.37
N ALA A 41 3.19 8.22 1.99
CA ALA A 41 3.65 9.29 2.86
C ALA A 41 3.17 10.67 2.38
N ASN A 42 3.21 11.67 3.26
CA ASN A 42 2.98 13.07 2.91
C ASN A 42 3.83 14.00 3.78
N THR A 43 4.19 15.14 3.21
CA THR A 43 4.88 16.23 3.90
C THR A 43 3.97 17.46 3.99
N THR A 44 3.94 18.10 5.15
CA THR A 44 3.22 19.36 5.36
C THR A 44 4.16 20.41 5.95
N PRO A 45 4.38 21.53 5.25
CA PRO A 45 5.15 22.65 5.76
C PRO A 45 4.33 23.54 6.70
N TYR A 46 5.01 24.16 7.66
CA TYR A 46 4.53 25.23 8.52
C TYR A 46 5.61 26.31 8.56
N TYR A 47 5.23 27.58 8.41
CA TYR A 47 6.17 28.70 8.33
C TYR A 47 5.47 30.01 8.68
N SER A 48 6.26 31.05 8.95
CA SER A 48 5.81 32.43 9.11
C SER A 48 6.14 33.24 7.86
N ILE A 49 5.37 34.28 7.55
CA ILE A 49 5.68 35.23 6.48
C ILE A 49 6.23 36.51 7.10
N ASP A 50 7.40 36.94 6.63
CA ASP A 50 7.98 38.22 7.05
C ASP A 50 7.10 39.37 6.52
N PRO A 51 6.56 40.24 7.38
CA PRO A 51 5.69 41.33 6.94
C PRO A 51 6.40 42.33 6.02
N LYS A 52 7.74 42.47 6.12
CA LYS A 52 8.54 43.40 5.31
C LYS A 52 8.93 42.79 3.97
N THR A 53 9.56 41.62 3.97
CA THR A 53 10.09 41.00 2.74
C THR A 53 9.07 40.13 2.01
N LYS A 54 7.94 39.83 2.64
CA LYS A 54 6.93 38.85 2.19
C LYS A 54 7.47 37.44 1.97
N LYS A 55 8.70 37.15 2.43
CA LYS A 55 9.34 35.85 2.29
C LYS A 55 9.01 34.92 3.47
N PRO A 56 8.92 33.60 3.24
CA PRO A 56 8.73 32.63 4.30
C PRO A 56 9.99 32.47 5.17
N TYR A 57 9.79 32.28 6.48
CA TYR A 57 10.82 32.02 7.48
C TYR A 57 10.28 31.14 8.62
N ASN A 58 11.14 30.75 9.56
CA ASN A 58 10.77 29.92 10.73
C ASN A 58 10.04 28.62 10.35
N TYR A 59 10.67 27.84 9.48
CA TYR A 59 10.09 26.62 8.93
C TYR A 59 10.04 25.48 9.96
N SER A 60 8.97 24.70 9.91
CA SER A 60 8.88 23.36 10.50
C SER A 60 8.03 22.45 9.61
N PHE A 61 8.24 21.14 9.71
CA PHE A 61 7.59 20.17 8.82
C PHE A 61 6.99 19.02 9.61
N ILE A 62 5.87 18.49 9.11
CA ILE A 62 5.31 17.22 9.55
C ILE A 62 5.34 16.23 8.39
N ILE A 63 6.03 15.12 8.57
CA ILE A 63 5.99 13.98 7.64
C ILE A 63 5.05 12.92 8.22
N ARG A 64 3.98 12.58 7.50
CA ARG A 64 3.02 11.55 7.86
C ARG A 64 3.26 10.30 7.03
N PHE A 65 3.63 9.19 7.67
CA PHE A 65 3.68 7.88 7.01
C PHE A 65 2.36 7.13 7.18
N ASN A 66 1.90 6.49 6.11
CA ASN A 66 0.72 5.66 6.14
C ASN A 66 0.98 4.42 7.01
N THR A 67 0.19 4.27 8.07
CA THR A 67 0.23 3.12 8.98
C THR A 67 0.11 1.79 8.23
N ASN A 68 -0.72 1.76 7.18
CA ASN A 68 -0.95 0.57 6.37
C ASN A 68 0.28 0.20 5.54
N PHE A 69 0.94 1.20 4.96
CA PHE A 69 2.19 1.04 4.22
C PHE A 69 3.30 0.48 5.11
N ILE A 70 3.54 1.13 6.25
CA ILE A 70 4.58 0.72 7.20
C ILE A 70 4.32 -0.69 7.72
N LYS A 71 3.06 -1.03 7.98
CA LYS A 71 2.68 -2.38 8.42
C LYS A 71 2.89 -3.43 7.34
N ALA A 72 2.58 -3.13 6.07
CA ALA A 72 2.85 -4.02 4.95
C ALA A 72 4.36 -4.30 4.79
N ASN A 73 5.19 -3.35 5.22
CA ASN A 73 6.65 -3.38 5.07
C ASN A 73 7.43 -3.65 6.37
N GLU A 74 6.79 -4.09 7.46
CA GLU A 74 7.47 -4.30 8.76
C GLU A 74 8.67 -5.25 8.68
N LYS A 75 8.66 -6.23 7.76
CA LYS A 75 9.78 -7.15 7.53
C LYS A 75 10.82 -6.64 6.53
N ASN A 76 10.54 -5.54 5.85
CA ASN A 76 11.35 -4.95 4.80
C ASN A 76 11.73 -3.49 5.13
N LEU A 77 11.70 -3.08 6.41
CA LEU A 77 11.95 -1.70 6.84
C LEU A 77 13.33 -1.17 6.50
N LYS A 78 14.30 -2.07 6.30
CA LYS A 78 15.69 -1.74 5.95
C LYS A 78 15.93 -1.67 4.44
N SER A 79 14.88 -1.74 3.62
CA SER A 79 15.04 -1.65 2.18
C SER A 79 15.39 -0.22 1.73
N ASP A 80 16.08 -0.11 0.62
CA ASP A 80 16.35 1.14 -0.07
C ASP A 80 15.04 1.79 -0.53
N GLY A 81 13.98 1.00 -0.78
CA GLY A 81 12.65 1.54 -1.06
C GLY A 81 12.04 2.33 0.13
N ILE A 82 12.25 1.88 1.37
CA ILE A 82 11.83 2.63 2.57
C ILE A 82 12.70 3.88 2.76
N THR A 83 14.02 3.73 2.58
CA THR A 83 14.96 4.84 2.62
C THR A 83 14.59 5.91 1.59
N GLY A 84 14.27 5.49 0.36
CA GLY A 84 13.88 6.38 -0.73
C GLY A 84 12.59 7.12 -0.50
N MET A 85 11.59 6.46 0.08
CA MET A 85 10.38 7.16 0.52
C MET A 85 10.70 8.25 1.56
N ILE A 86 11.59 7.99 2.52
CA ILE A 86 11.99 9.00 3.52
C ILE A 86 12.76 10.16 2.86
N VAL A 87 13.71 9.84 1.96
CA VAL A 87 14.47 10.85 1.21
C VAL A 87 13.54 11.70 0.34
N HIS A 88 12.52 11.10 -0.28
CA HIS A 88 11.52 11.81 -1.08
C HIS A 88 10.79 12.88 -0.26
N GLU A 89 10.28 12.52 0.91
CA GLU A 89 9.58 13.45 1.79
C GLU A 89 10.53 14.54 2.35
N LEU A 90 11.78 14.19 2.65
CA LEU A 90 12.78 15.19 3.05
C LEU A 90 13.19 16.11 1.89
N ALA A 91 13.22 15.61 0.66
CA ALA A 91 13.45 16.43 -0.53
C ALA A 91 12.32 17.45 -0.69
N HIS A 92 11.08 17.09 -0.37
CA HIS A 92 9.97 18.05 -0.31
C HIS A 92 10.21 19.14 0.72
N CYS A 93 10.66 18.79 1.93
CA CYS A 93 11.00 19.78 2.96
C CYS A 93 12.07 20.75 2.46
N ARG A 94 13.14 20.23 1.84
CA ARG A 94 14.26 21.04 1.37
C ARG A 94 13.88 21.94 0.22
N HIS A 95 13.19 21.39 -0.79
CA HIS A 95 12.71 22.14 -1.94
C HIS A 95 11.75 23.26 -1.52
N PHE A 96 10.89 23.02 -0.51
CA PHE A 96 10.04 24.07 0.04
C PHE A 96 10.81 25.26 0.64
N ILE A 97 11.93 24.98 1.34
CA ILE A 97 12.78 26.03 1.94
C ILE A 97 13.51 26.83 0.86
N GLU A 98 14.01 26.14 -0.16
CA GLU A 98 14.84 26.73 -1.23
C GLU A 98 13.99 27.46 -2.29
N ASP A 99 12.84 26.89 -2.68
CA ASP A 99 11.92 27.44 -3.68
C ASP A 99 10.47 27.02 -3.42
N LYS A 100 9.77 27.81 -2.59
CA LYS A 100 8.34 27.61 -2.29
C LYS A 100 7.46 27.67 -3.54
N GLU A 101 7.76 28.53 -4.51
CA GLU A 101 6.88 28.73 -5.66
C GLU A 101 6.95 27.54 -6.64
N ALA A 102 8.15 27.02 -6.89
CA ALA A 102 8.32 25.81 -7.68
C ALA A 102 7.72 24.58 -6.98
N TYR A 103 7.87 24.51 -5.65
CA TYR A 103 7.23 23.49 -4.84
C TYR A 103 5.70 23.49 -4.98
N ASP A 104 5.05 24.65 -4.90
CA ASP A 104 3.59 24.73 -4.93
C ASP A 104 3.01 24.41 -6.33
N LYS A 105 3.81 24.60 -7.39
CA LYS A 105 3.38 24.32 -8.77
C LYS A 105 3.57 22.86 -9.16
N ARG A 106 4.81 22.35 -9.19
CA ARG A 106 5.16 20.99 -9.66
C ARG A 106 6.53 20.53 -9.14
N PRO A 107 6.63 20.08 -7.89
CA PRO A 107 7.91 19.75 -7.27
C PRO A 107 8.59 18.56 -7.97
N HIS A 108 7.79 17.59 -8.43
CA HIS A 108 8.31 16.36 -9.07
C HIS A 108 8.87 16.57 -10.48
N THR A 109 8.60 17.72 -11.12
CA THR A 109 9.18 18.08 -12.42
C THR A 109 10.38 19.01 -12.30
N ASP A 110 10.61 19.58 -11.13
CA ASP A 110 11.72 20.48 -10.86
C ASP A 110 13.06 19.73 -10.85
N PRO A 111 14.03 20.06 -11.73
CA PRO A 111 15.36 19.47 -11.78
C PRO A 111 16.11 19.44 -10.44
N ASP A 112 15.94 20.44 -9.58
CA ASP A 112 16.70 20.53 -8.33
C ASP A 112 16.14 19.58 -7.27
N PHE A 113 14.82 19.42 -7.22
CA PHE A 113 14.19 18.33 -6.46
C PHE A 113 14.68 16.96 -6.94
N ARG A 114 14.80 16.76 -8.27
CA ARG A 114 15.34 15.52 -8.87
C ARG A 114 16.76 15.23 -8.40
N LYS A 115 17.64 16.24 -8.46
CA LYS A 115 19.06 16.14 -8.06
C LYS A 115 19.21 15.83 -6.58
N LEU A 116 18.38 16.42 -5.72
CA LEU A 116 18.38 16.14 -4.29
C LEU A 116 18.09 14.65 -4.04
N ILE A 117 17.04 14.11 -4.64
CA ILE A 117 16.70 12.70 -4.51
C ILE A 117 17.86 11.81 -5.00
N HIS A 118 18.40 12.10 -6.18
CA HIS A 118 19.49 11.30 -6.75
C HIS A 118 20.73 11.27 -5.86
N LYS A 119 21.13 12.43 -5.30
CA LYS A 119 22.31 12.56 -4.44
C LYS A 119 22.25 11.67 -3.19
N TYR A 120 21.09 11.59 -2.54
CA TYR A 120 20.95 10.89 -1.25
C TYR A 120 20.49 9.42 -1.39
N MET A 121 20.16 8.97 -2.60
CA MET A 121 19.77 7.58 -2.87
C MET A 121 20.92 6.63 -3.16
N LYS A 122 22.18 7.10 -3.19
CA LYS A 122 23.42 6.29 -3.33
C LYS A 122 23.33 5.18 -4.40
N GLY A 123 22.82 5.52 -5.58
CA GLY A 123 22.64 4.57 -6.67
C GLY A 123 23.39 4.93 -7.96
N ASP A 124 23.32 4.05 -8.95
CA ASP A 124 24.04 4.15 -10.23
C ASP A 124 23.48 5.20 -11.21
N GLY A 125 22.36 5.85 -10.83
CA GLY A 125 21.80 7.02 -11.49
C GLY A 125 20.95 6.77 -12.72
N LYS A 126 20.86 5.52 -13.20
CA LYS A 126 19.98 5.18 -14.35
C LYS A 126 18.61 4.65 -13.92
N ASN A 127 18.54 3.89 -12.82
CA ASN A 127 17.28 3.25 -12.39
C ASN A 127 16.74 3.80 -11.06
N ASP A 128 17.59 4.38 -10.21
CA ASP A 128 17.21 4.80 -8.85
C ASP A 128 16.24 5.99 -8.84
N PHE A 129 16.22 6.76 -9.93
CA PHE A 129 15.33 7.90 -10.05
C PHE A 129 13.85 7.47 -10.08
N GLN A 130 13.52 6.36 -10.74
CA GLN A 130 12.15 5.83 -10.66
C GLN A 130 11.89 5.23 -9.28
N ASP A 131 12.84 4.47 -8.72
CA ASP A 131 12.71 3.82 -7.41
C ASP A 131 12.59 4.82 -6.24
N ALA A 132 13.15 6.03 -6.37
CA ALA A 132 13.08 7.08 -5.36
C ALA A 132 11.88 8.02 -5.52
N TYR A 133 11.27 8.06 -6.72
CA TYR A 133 9.99 8.72 -6.95
C TYR A 133 8.83 7.80 -6.59
N GLN A 134 8.97 6.51 -6.86
CA GLN A 134 8.02 5.45 -6.55
C GLN A 134 8.81 4.15 -6.36
N PRO A 135 9.05 3.69 -5.13
CA PRO A 135 9.74 2.41 -4.91
C PRO A 135 9.03 1.29 -5.68
N GLU A 136 9.76 0.26 -6.12
CA GLU A 136 9.14 -0.85 -6.85
C GLU A 136 8.06 -1.50 -5.98
N VAL A 137 6.79 -1.24 -6.29
CA VAL A 137 5.67 -1.79 -5.53
C VAL A 137 5.44 -3.23 -5.98
N ASN A 138 5.81 -4.17 -5.10
CA ASN A 138 5.77 -5.59 -5.41
C ASN A 138 5.26 -6.40 -4.21
N VAL A 139 4.18 -7.16 -4.41
CA VAL A 139 3.62 -8.06 -3.37
C VAL A 139 4.64 -9.06 -2.84
N ARG A 140 5.63 -9.45 -3.65
CA ARG A 140 6.70 -10.36 -3.24
C ARG A 140 7.58 -9.77 -2.14
N ALA A 141 7.71 -8.43 -2.05
CA ALA A 141 8.48 -7.75 -1.02
C ALA A 141 7.97 -8.04 0.40
N ALA A 142 6.67 -8.36 0.55
CA ALA A 142 6.08 -8.75 1.84
C ALA A 142 6.47 -10.17 2.30
N VAL A 143 6.85 -11.04 1.37
CA VAL A 143 7.20 -12.45 1.65
C VAL A 143 8.71 -12.64 1.65
N ARG A 144 9.40 -12.02 0.70
CA ARG A 144 10.85 -12.05 0.51
C ARG A 144 11.33 -10.60 0.39
N PRO A 145 11.94 -10.05 1.46
CA PRO A 145 12.56 -8.73 1.44
C PRO A 145 13.42 -8.52 0.20
N ARG A 146 13.30 -7.34 -0.41
CA ARG A 146 14.07 -6.93 -1.59
C ARG A 146 14.60 -5.53 -1.36
N LYS A 147 15.82 -5.30 -1.83
CA LYS A 147 16.57 -4.06 -1.61
C LYS A 147 15.79 -2.84 -2.11
N ASN A 148 15.32 -2.82 -3.35
CA ASN A 148 14.68 -1.63 -3.94
C ASN A 148 13.14 -1.67 -3.94
N SER A 149 12.53 -2.75 -3.42
CA SER A 149 11.09 -2.95 -3.52
C SER A 149 10.39 -2.71 -2.19
N VAL A 150 9.12 -2.33 -2.24
CA VAL A 150 8.22 -2.25 -1.08
C VAL A 150 6.93 -3.01 -1.36
N ALA A 151 6.31 -3.50 -0.30
CA ALA A 151 5.01 -4.12 -0.34
C ALA A 151 3.91 -3.04 -0.42
N PRO A 152 2.84 -3.25 -1.20
CA PRO A 152 1.74 -2.29 -1.26
C PRO A 152 0.93 -2.24 0.04
N SER A 153 0.50 -1.03 0.40
CA SER A 153 -0.31 -0.71 1.59
C SER A 153 -1.55 -1.59 1.78
N TRP A 154 -2.21 -1.97 0.68
CA TRP A 154 -3.46 -2.74 0.72
C TRP A 154 -3.29 -4.14 1.34
N LEU A 155 -2.08 -4.72 1.33
CA LEU A 155 -1.82 -6.03 1.93
C LEU A 155 -2.11 -6.03 3.44
N SER A 156 -1.92 -4.89 4.10
CA SER A 156 -2.21 -4.73 5.53
C SER A 156 -3.72 -4.64 5.84
N GLN A 157 -4.56 -4.52 4.81
CA GLN A 157 -6.01 -4.35 4.89
C GLN A 157 -6.76 -5.44 4.11
N PHE A 158 -6.12 -6.58 3.85
CA PHE A 158 -6.72 -7.68 3.12
C PHE A 158 -7.54 -8.59 4.03
N TRP A 159 -8.78 -8.86 3.63
CA TRP A 159 -9.72 -9.73 4.33
C TRP A 159 -10.31 -10.76 3.38
N LEU A 160 -10.64 -11.92 3.93
CA LEU A 160 -11.49 -12.90 3.28
C LEU A 160 -12.81 -12.98 4.02
N TYR A 161 -13.89 -13.33 3.32
CA TYR A 161 -15.13 -13.70 3.97
C TYR A 161 -15.86 -14.83 3.25
N SER A 162 -16.73 -15.49 4.00
CA SER A 162 -17.68 -16.48 3.51
C SER A 162 -19.06 -16.21 4.07
N CYS A 163 -20.07 -16.24 3.20
CA CYS A 163 -21.46 -16.02 3.58
C CYS A 163 -22.09 -17.33 4.10
N PRO A 164 -22.66 -17.33 5.32
CA PRO A 164 -23.37 -18.49 5.84
C PRO A 164 -24.67 -18.81 5.11
N LYS A 165 -25.33 -17.80 4.56
CA LYS A 165 -26.65 -17.94 3.93
C LYS A 165 -26.58 -18.54 2.52
N CYS A 166 -25.56 -18.17 1.73
CA CYS A 166 -25.51 -18.53 0.31
C CYS A 166 -24.17 -19.10 -0.17
N GLY A 167 -23.24 -19.40 0.76
CA GLY A 167 -21.93 -19.99 0.49
C GLY A 167 -20.93 -19.11 -0.25
N PHE A 168 -21.34 -17.90 -0.67
CA PHE A 168 -20.48 -16.98 -1.40
C PHE A 168 -19.22 -16.63 -0.61
N THR A 169 -18.06 -16.86 -1.22
CA THR A 169 -16.74 -16.59 -0.64
C THR A 169 -16.00 -15.59 -1.51
N ASP A 170 -15.43 -14.56 -0.89
CA ASP A 170 -14.74 -13.51 -1.62
C ASP A 170 -13.66 -12.83 -0.75
N ALA A 171 -12.84 -12.00 -1.40
CA ALA A 171 -11.79 -11.19 -0.80
C ALA A 171 -12.10 -9.70 -0.94
N PHE A 172 -11.66 -8.89 0.02
CA PHE A 172 -11.86 -7.45 -0.01
C PHE A 172 -10.77 -6.70 0.76
N ILE A 173 -10.58 -5.42 0.41
CA ILE A 173 -9.61 -4.53 1.03
C ILE A 173 -10.37 -3.45 1.81
N THR A 174 -10.27 -3.45 3.13
CA THR A 174 -10.91 -2.41 3.96
C THR A 174 -10.37 -2.35 5.39
N ASP A 175 -10.51 -1.17 6.00
CA ASP A 175 -10.50 -1.00 7.44
C ASP A 175 -11.88 -1.35 8.01
N LEU A 176 -12.13 -2.64 8.24
CA LEU A 176 -13.40 -3.17 8.74
C LEU A 176 -13.94 -2.52 10.02
N ARG A 177 -13.16 -1.67 10.71
CA ARG A 177 -13.68 -0.88 11.85
C ARG A 177 -14.82 0.04 11.44
N THR A 178 -14.95 0.39 10.16
CA THR A 178 -15.88 1.41 9.69
C THR A 178 -17.12 0.85 8.96
N LYS A 179 -17.10 -0.40 8.49
CA LYS A 179 -18.24 -1.02 7.78
C LYS A 179 -18.30 -2.52 8.06
N GLN A 180 -19.40 -3.01 8.64
CA GLN A 180 -19.66 -4.45 8.68
C GLN A 180 -19.82 -4.97 7.23
N PRO A 181 -19.12 -6.05 6.85
CA PRO A 181 -19.19 -6.56 5.49
C PRO A 181 -20.57 -7.17 5.23
N LYS A 182 -21.21 -6.78 4.12
CA LYS A 182 -22.44 -7.42 3.63
C LYS A 182 -22.07 -8.37 2.50
N CYS A 183 -22.66 -9.55 2.47
CA CYS A 183 -22.52 -10.47 1.36
C CYS A 183 -23.09 -9.83 0.09
N GLU A 184 -22.27 -9.71 -0.95
CA GLU A 184 -22.65 -9.06 -2.20
C GLU A 184 -23.70 -9.86 -3.00
N LYS A 185 -23.76 -11.18 -2.78
CA LYS A 185 -24.68 -12.07 -3.48
C LYS A 185 -26.09 -12.06 -2.89
N CYS A 186 -26.23 -12.12 -1.56
CA CYS A 186 -27.54 -12.30 -0.90
C CYS A 186 -27.86 -11.26 0.18
N GLY A 187 -27.03 -10.22 0.33
CA GLY A 187 -27.23 -9.13 1.28
C GLY A 187 -27.00 -9.49 2.76
N ASN A 188 -26.59 -10.72 3.07
CA ASN A 188 -26.40 -11.15 4.47
C ASN A 188 -25.36 -10.28 5.17
N THR A 189 -25.72 -9.68 6.30
CA THR A 189 -24.92 -8.69 7.03
C THR A 189 -23.91 -9.29 8.00
N LYS A 190 -23.95 -10.61 8.20
CA LYS A 190 -23.08 -11.34 9.14
C LYS A 190 -22.27 -12.43 8.45
N PRO A 191 -21.38 -12.12 7.49
CA PRO A 191 -20.49 -13.11 6.94
C PRO A 191 -19.40 -13.50 7.94
N ILE A 192 -18.92 -14.74 7.84
CA ILE A 192 -17.71 -15.17 8.55
C ILE A 192 -16.54 -14.50 7.84
N SER A 193 -15.84 -13.58 8.49
CA SER A 193 -14.73 -12.84 7.90
C SER A 193 -13.46 -12.99 8.71
N VAL A 194 -12.32 -12.96 8.03
CA VAL A 194 -11.00 -13.06 8.65
C VAL A 194 -10.03 -12.09 7.99
N LYS A 195 -9.26 -11.39 8.82
CA LYS A 195 -8.16 -10.56 8.32
C LYS A 195 -6.99 -11.47 8.02
N LEU A 196 -6.43 -11.39 6.83
CA LEU A 196 -5.21 -12.11 6.56
C LEU A 196 -4.00 -11.35 7.10
N PRO A 197 -3.04 -12.05 7.74
CA PRO A 197 -1.70 -11.51 7.92
C PRO A 197 -1.10 -11.08 6.57
N VAL A 198 -0.30 -10.01 6.56
CA VAL A 198 0.33 -9.47 5.33
C VAL A 198 1.04 -10.55 4.50
N LYS A 199 1.80 -11.44 5.16
CA LYS A 199 2.49 -12.56 4.49
C LYS A 199 1.52 -13.50 3.80
N ASP A 200 0.42 -13.86 4.47
CA ASP A 200 -0.58 -14.79 3.95
C ASP A 200 -1.36 -14.16 2.79
N ALA A 201 -1.71 -12.87 2.88
CA ALA A 201 -2.33 -12.12 1.78
C ALA A 201 -1.41 -12.07 0.55
N ALA A 202 -0.11 -11.80 0.73
CA ALA A 202 0.84 -11.78 -0.37
C ALA A 202 1.06 -13.17 -0.99
N GLN A 203 1.13 -14.22 -0.18
CA GLN A 203 1.22 -15.60 -0.68
C GLN A 203 -0.02 -16.01 -1.47
N LEU A 204 -1.21 -15.64 -0.99
CA LEU A 204 -2.46 -15.88 -1.71
C LEU A 204 -2.44 -15.20 -3.08
N ASP A 205 -2.07 -13.92 -3.15
CA ASP A 205 -2.00 -13.18 -4.41
C ASP A 205 -1.00 -13.80 -5.41
N ILE A 206 0.21 -14.16 -4.94
CA ILE A 206 1.24 -14.83 -5.77
C ILE A 206 0.74 -16.18 -6.28
N MET A 207 0.10 -16.97 -5.41
CA MET A 207 -0.42 -18.29 -5.76
C MET A 207 -1.60 -18.18 -6.74
N ALA A 208 -2.50 -17.24 -6.51
CA ALA A 208 -3.62 -16.95 -7.41
C ALA A 208 -3.11 -16.58 -8.80
N GLN A 209 -2.16 -15.64 -8.91
CA GLN A 209 -1.57 -15.27 -10.20
C GLN A 209 -0.97 -16.48 -10.94
N LYS A 210 -0.20 -17.33 -10.24
CA LYS A 210 0.43 -18.52 -10.83
C LYS A 210 -0.58 -19.56 -11.31
N LEU A 211 -1.65 -19.81 -10.55
CA LEU A 211 -2.63 -20.82 -10.92
C LEU A 211 -3.61 -20.31 -11.98
N LEU A 212 -3.97 -19.02 -11.92
CA LEU A 212 -4.82 -18.38 -12.92
C LEU A 212 -4.18 -18.30 -14.31
N SER A 213 -2.83 -18.26 -14.40
CA SER A 213 -2.14 -18.31 -15.69
C SER A 213 -2.21 -19.69 -16.36
N GLY A 214 -2.43 -20.77 -15.59
CA GLY A 214 -2.59 -22.12 -16.12
C GLY A 214 -4.03 -22.51 -16.46
N ALA A 215 -5.02 -21.79 -15.93
CA ALA A 215 -6.43 -22.07 -16.15
C ALA A 215 -6.93 -21.49 -17.49
N LYS A 216 -7.64 -22.32 -18.28
CA LYS A 216 -8.07 -21.97 -19.63
C LYS A 216 -9.45 -21.33 -19.64
N THR A 217 -10.33 -21.72 -18.71
CA THR A 217 -11.71 -21.23 -18.64
C THR A 217 -11.96 -20.35 -17.43
N ALA A 218 -13.05 -19.56 -17.46
CA ALA A 218 -13.48 -18.78 -16.31
C ALA A 218 -13.90 -19.67 -15.13
N LYS A 219 -14.57 -20.80 -15.41
CA LYS A 219 -15.05 -21.75 -14.39
C LYS A 219 -13.89 -22.40 -13.61
N GLU A 220 -12.83 -22.80 -14.31
CA GLU A 220 -11.61 -23.34 -13.67
C GLU A 220 -10.94 -22.29 -12.77
N LYS A 221 -10.85 -21.04 -13.24
CA LYS A 221 -10.28 -19.92 -12.46
C LYS A 221 -11.04 -19.69 -11.16
N ASP A 222 -12.36 -19.70 -11.25
CA ASP A 222 -13.26 -19.48 -10.11
C ASP A 222 -13.14 -20.61 -9.08
N GLN A 223 -13.10 -21.87 -9.52
CA GLN A 223 -12.91 -23.03 -8.63
C GLN A 223 -11.56 -23.01 -7.91
N ILE A 224 -10.48 -22.68 -8.63
CA ILE A 224 -9.14 -22.56 -8.05
C ILE A 224 -9.12 -21.47 -6.96
N LEU A 225 -9.65 -20.29 -7.26
CA LEU A 225 -9.69 -19.18 -6.30
C LEU A 225 -10.50 -19.56 -5.05
N LEU A 226 -11.66 -20.18 -5.23
CA LEU A 226 -12.51 -20.61 -4.15
C LEU A 226 -11.84 -21.63 -3.22
N GLN A 227 -11.11 -22.61 -3.78
CA GLN A 227 -10.35 -23.59 -3.00
C GLN A 227 -9.24 -22.92 -2.18
N ILE A 228 -8.51 -21.98 -2.76
CA ILE A 228 -7.41 -21.27 -2.07
C ILE A 228 -7.97 -20.38 -0.96
N MET A 229 -8.99 -19.56 -1.27
CA MET A 229 -9.63 -18.69 -0.28
C MET A 229 -10.22 -19.49 0.87
N THR A 230 -10.88 -20.61 0.58
CA THR A 230 -11.36 -21.56 1.60
C THR A 230 -10.24 -22.00 2.54
N ARG A 231 -9.10 -22.42 1.98
CA ARG A 231 -7.97 -22.93 2.76
C ARG A 231 -7.42 -21.85 3.69
N TYR A 232 -7.25 -20.63 3.17
CA TYR A 232 -6.77 -19.49 3.97
C TYR A 232 -7.80 -19.02 5.01
N LEU A 233 -9.09 -19.07 4.70
CA LEU A 233 -10.17 -18.86 5.67
C LEU A 233 -10.03 -19.88 6.80
N LYS A 234 -10.18 -21.17 6.53
CA LYS A 234 -10.13 -22.24 7.54
C LYS A 234 -8.88 -22.16 8.43
N LYS A 235 -7.71 -21.90 7.84
CA LYS A 235 -6.44 -21.76 8.59
C LYS A 235 -6.48 -20.65 9.64
N ASN A 236 -7.20 -19.57 9.37
CA ASN A 236 -7.22 -18.36 10.20
C ASN A 236 -8.52 -18.19 11.03
N LEU A 237 -9.50 -19.10 10.90
CA LEU A 237 -10.72 -19.10 11.71
C LEU A 237 -10.49 -19.67 13.12
N THR A 238 -11.24 -19.16 14.11
CA THR A 238 -11.35 -19.80 15.43
C THR A 238 -12.08 -21.14 15.33
N GLN A 239 -12.00 -21.99 16.37
CA GLN A 239 -12.68 -23.29 16.35
C GLN A 239 -14.19 -23.17 16.14
N GLN A 240 -14.85 -22.22 16.83
CA GLN A 240 -16.28 -21.94 16.64
C GLN A 240 -16.60 -21.48 15.21
N GLN A 241 -15.76 -20.62 14.63
CA GLN A 241 -15.93 -20.16 13.25
C GLN A 241 -15.70 -21.28 12.23
N LYS A 242 -14.76 -22.21 12.49
CA LYS A 242 -14.54 -23.40 11.65
C LYS A 242 -15.77 -24.29 11.62
N MET A 243 -16.39 -24.56 12.77
CA MET A 243 -17.62 -25.35 12.85
C MET A 243 -18.75 -24.73 12.04
N ALA A 244 -18.97 -23.41 12.21
CA ALA A 244 -19.95 -22.67 11.41
C ALA A 244 -19.61 -22.72 9.90
N PHE A 245 -18.34 -22.54 9.54
CA PHE A 245 -17.85 -22.63 8.17
C PHE A 245 -18.07 -24.00 7.53
N ASP A 246 -17.80 -25.08 8.26
CA ASP A 246 -17.98 -26.45 7.78
C ASP A 246 -19.46 -26.83 7.66
N GLN A 247 -20.34 -26.32 8.53
CA GLN A 247 -21.78 -26.52 8.42
C GLN A 247 -22.35 -25.86 7.16
N ILE A 248 -21.86 -24.68 6.77
CA ILE A 248 -22.24 -23.99 5.53
C ILE A 248 -21.85 -24.82 4.29
N ARG A 249 -20.70 -25.50 4.33
CA ARG A 249 -20.19 -26.30 3.21
C ARG A 249 -20.88 -27.64 3.00
N LYS A 250 -21.56 -28.18 4.02
CA LYS A 250 -22.35 -29.40 3.89
C LYS A 250 -23.63 -29.18 3.07
N ASN A 251 -24.07 -27.94 2.91
CA ASN A 251 -25.18 -27.56 2.03
C ASN A 251 -24.66 -27.29 0.60
N LYS A 252 -24.63 -28.36 -0.22
CA LYS A 252 -23.99 -28.42 -1.56
C LYS A 252 -24.43 -27.31 -2.55
N ASP A 253 -25.68 -26.86 -2.51
CA ASP A 253 -26.24 -25.93 -3.51
C ASP A 253 -25.65 -24.50 -3.44
N ALA A 254 -24.93 -24.19 -2.37
CA ALA A 254 -24.36 -22.87 -2.14
C ALA A 254 -23.01 -22.64 -2.86
N PHE A 255 -22.34 -23.72 -3.29
CA PHE A 255 -20.93 -23.70 -3.71
C PHE A 255 -20.72 -23.71 -5.23
N ASP A 256 -21.72 -24.14 -6.01
CA ASP A 256 -21.67 -24.20 -7.48
C ASP A 256 -22.23 -22.94 -8.17
N ALA A 257 -22.60 -21.92 -7.40
CA ALA A 257 -23.13 -20.70 -7.97
C ALA A 257 -22.00 -19.89 -8.64
N PRO A 258 -22.21 -19.44 -9.90
CA PRO A 258 -21.20 -18.66 -10.62
C PRO A 258 -20.78 -17.43 -9.82
N ILE A 259 -19.48 -17.14 -9.83
CA ILE A 259 -18.95 -15.89 -9.29
C ILE A 259 -19.59 -14.77 -10.09
N VAL A 260 -20.52 -14.05 -9.47
CA VAL A 260 -21.09 -12.85 -10.07
C VAL A 260 -19.97 -11.84 -10.16
N LYS A 261 -19.38 -11.69 -11.36
CA LYS A 261 -18.43 -10.63 -11.70
C LYS A 261 -19.16 -9.28 -11.64
N LYS A 262 -19.46 -8.80 -10.45
CA LYS A 262 -19.72 -7.37 -10.29
C LYS A 262 -18.35 -6.71 -10.37
N GLN A 263 -18.15 -5.96 -11.45
CA GLN A 263 -16.96 -5.14 -11.67
C GLN A 263 -16.57 -4.48 -10.35
N MET A 264 -15.35 -4.74 -9.89
CA MET A 264 -14.70 -3.97 -8.85
C MET A 264 -14.71 -2.51 -9.29
N LYS A 265 -15.75 -1.76 -8.94
CA LYS A 265 -15.84 -0.33 -9.19
C LYS A 265 -15.10 0.48 -8.15
N HIS A 266 -14.61 -0.11 -7.06
CA HIS A 266 -13.66 0.53 -6.15
C HIS A 266 -12.68 -0.52 -5.59
N GLY A 267 -11.52 -0.73 -6.25
CA GLY A 267 -10.44 -1.50 -5.60
C GLY A 267 -9.33 -2.03 -6.51
N ALA A 268 -9.65 -2.76 -7.60
CA ALA A 268 -8.62 -3.31 -8.50
C ALA A 268 -8.55 -2.61 -9.87
N THR A 269 -9.58 -1.85 -10.26
CA THR A 269 -9.55 -1.03 -11.47
C THR A 269 -8.74 0.27 -11.28
N ALA A 270 -8.51 0.74 -10.04
CA ALA A 270 -7.60 1.86 -9.79
C ALA A 270 -6.13 1.46 -10.03
N SER A 271 -5.76 0.20 -9.79
CA SER A 271 -4.43 -0.33 -10.11
C SER A 271 -4.24 -0.57 -11.62
N ARG A 272 -5.31 -0.88 -12.37
CA ARG A 272 -5.25 -1.00 -13.84
C ARG A 272 -5.35 0.34 -14.57
N LYS A 273 -6.08 1.33 -14.03
CA LYS A 273 -6.17 2.69 -14.62
C LYS A 273 -4.97 3.59 -14.32
N ARG A 274 -4.17 3.35 -13.28
CA ARG A 274 -2.84 4.01 -13.13
C ARG A 274 -1.72 3.35 -13.93
N ARG A 275 -1.96 2.20 -14.57
CA ARG A 275 -0.96 1.45 -15.35
C ARG A 275 -0.98 1.71 -16.86
N LEU A 276 -1.81 2.64 -17.35
CA LEU A 276 -1.99 2.89 -18.79
C LEU A 276 -1.75 4.34 -19.25
N THR A 277 -1.13 5.20 -18.43
CA THR A 277 -0.66 6.53 -18.89
C THR A 277 0.83 6.58 -19.25
N SER A 278 1.52 5.45 -19.39
CA SER A 278 2.92 5.40 -19.85
C SER A 278 3.15 4.52 -21.10
N VAL A 279 2.15 4.38 -21.97
CA VAL A 279 2.37 3.88 -23.34
C VAL A 279 1.55 4.69 -24.34
N ASN A 280 2.06 5.86 -24.72
CA ASN A 280 2.02 6.37 -26.09
C ASN A 280 2.79 7.69 -26.19
N VAL A 281 4.09 7.59 -26.46
CA VAL A 281 4.73 8.55 -27.35
C VAL A 281 5.28 7.72 -28.50
N LYS A 282 4.47 7.62 -29.55
CA LYS A 282 4.97 7.23 -30.87
C LYS A 282 6.15 8.16 -31.17
N ARG A 283 7.34 7.56 -31.32
CA ARG A 283 8.39 8.14 -32.14
C ARG A 283 7.79 8.36 -33.53
N ASN A 284 7.73 9.60 -33.98
CA ASN A 284 7.85 9.92 -35.38
C ASN A 284 8.82 11.09 -35.48
N ARG A 285 9.93 10.77 -36.15
CA ARG A 285 11.01 11.58 -36.73
C ARG A 285 11.05 13.06 -36.38
#